data_AF-A0A2D6G4G0-F1
#
_entry.id   AF-A0A2D6G4G0-F1
#
_cell.length_a   1.000
_cell.length_b   1.000
_cell.length_c   1.000
_cell.angle_alpha   90.00
_cell.angle_beta   90.00
_cell.angle_gamma   90.00
#
_symmetry.space_group_name_H-M   'P 1'
#
loop_
_entity.id
_entity.type
_entity.pdbx_description
1 polymer ?
#
loop_
_entity_poly.entity_id
_entity_poly.type
_entity_poly.pdbx_seq_one_letter_code
_entity_poly.pdbx_strand_id
1 'polypeptide(L)'
;MDTPTPNIDTELKPRHETFARAYASGASGAAAARIAGYGPAGAASRASELLCRPEVADRLAELSAEQGAARAEAAEALLAKLEPVYEKGLEAGDTDAVLQVVELQARIMGLVHGGATIRPRALASAAAHGSVAVPESGHEDFLDSLGLAENGIDGDQ
;
A
#
# COMPACT_ATOMS: atom_id res chain seq x y z
N MET A 1 26.46 -41.08 -23.43
CA MET A 1 26.58 -39.61 -23.54
C MET A 1 25.30 -39.14 -24.18
N ASP A 2 24.23 -39.09 -23.38
CA ASP A 2 22.93 -38.62 -23.86
C ASP A 2 22.97 -37.08 -23.85
N THR A 3 23.08 -36.50 -25.03
CA THR A 3 22.93 -35.06 -25.21
C THR A 3 21.47 -34.69 -24.91
N PRO A 4 21.17 -33.78 -23.97
CA PRO A 4 19.81 -33.35 -23.73
C PRO A 4 19.27 -32.67 -24.99
N THR A 5 18.17 -33.20 -25.51
CA THR A 5 17.38 -32.56 -26.57
C THR A 5 16.88 -31.20 -26.06
N PRO A 6 17.06 -30.08 -26.79
CA PRO A 6 16.56 -28.79 -26.35
C PRO A 6 15.03 -28.83 -26.29
N ASN A 7 14.47 -28.53 -25.12
CA ASN A 7 13.03 -28.48 -24.88
C ASN A 7 12.47 -27.15 -25.42
N ILE A 8 12.01 -27.15 -26.67
CA ILE A 8 11.49 -25.97 -27.40
C ILE A 8 10.02 -25.65 -27.01
N ASP A 9 9.45 -26.34 -26.01
CA ASP A 9 8.03 -26.18 -25.64
C ASP A 9 7.78 -25.19 -24.47
N THR A 10 8.82 -24.49 -23.98
CA THR A 10 8.79 -23.80 -22.67
C THR A 10 8.77 -22.27 -22.72
N GLU A 11 8.66 -21.64 -23.89
CA GLU A 11 8.64 -20.17 -23.97
C GLU A 11 7.20 -19.66 -24.03
N LEU A 12 6.76 -18.98 -22.96
CA LEU A 12 5.45 -18.39 -22.89
C LEU A 12 5.28 -17.36 -24.03
N LYS A 13 4.25 -17.55 -24.86
CA LYS A 13 4.01 -16.65 -26.01
C LYS A 13 3.91 -15.20 -25.53
N PRO A 14 4.47 -14.21 -26.26
CA PRO A 14 4.49 -12.81 -25.80
C PRO A 14 3.12 -12.26 -25.41
N ARG A 15 2.04 -12.65 -26.10
CA ARG A 15 0.68 -12.23 -25.72
C ARG A 15 0.18 -12.86 -24.42
N HIS A 16 0.58 -14.10 -24.12
CA HIS A 16 0.24 -14.76 -22.86
C HIS A 16 1.02 -14.12 -21.71
N GLU A 17 2.28 -13.75 -21.92
CA GLU A 17 3.07 -13.00 -20.94
C GLU A 17 2.44 -11.63 -20.65
N THR A 18 2.07 -10.88 -21.70
CA THR A 18 1.36 -9.60 -21.51
C THR A 18 0.03 -9.77 -20.77
N PHE A 19 -0.71 -10.84 -21.08
CA PHE A 19 -1.94 -11.19 -20.35
C PHE A 19 -1.65 -11.48 -18.87
N ALA A 20 -0.67 -12.34 -18.58
CA ALA A 20 -0.31 -12.75 -17.23
C ALA A 20 0.13 -11.55 -16.39
N ARG A 21 0.98 -10.67 -16.93
CA ARG A 21 1.39 -9.43 -16.26
C ARG A 21 0.23 -8.51 -15.97
N ALA A 22 -0.65 -8.29 -16.94
CA ALA A 22 -1.82 -7.42 -16.75
C ALA A 22 -2.77 -7.97 -15.69
N TYR A 23 -3.01 -9.28 -15.71
CA TYR A 23 -3.88 -9.95 -14.75
C TYR A 23 -3.28 -9.93 -13.33
N ALA A 24 -1.98 -10.26 -13.20
CA ALA A 24 -1.27 -10.21 -11.91
C ALA A 24 -1.20 -8.79 -11.32
N SER A 25 -1.22 -7.75 -12.16
CA SER A 25 -1.33 -6.35 -11.71
C SER A 25 -2.76 -5.91 -11.33
N GLY A 26 -3.73 -6.83 -11.31
CA GLY A 26 -5.10 -6.60 -10.85
C GLY A 26 -6.11 -6.28 -11.94
N ALA A 27 -5.77 -6.37 -13.22
CA ALA A 27 -6.76 -6.23 -14.29
C ALA A 27 -7.74 -7.41 -14.27
N SER A 28 -9.02 -7.15 -14.54
CA SER A 28 -9.98 -8.25 -14.78
C SER A 28 -9.55 -9.09 -15.99
N GLY A 29 -9.92 -10.37 -16.03
CA GLY A 29 -9.52 -11.26 -17.13
C GLY A 29 -9.82 -10.68 -18.52
N ALA A 30 -11.02 -10.13 -18.72
CA ALA A 30 -11.38 -9.49 -19.98
C ALA A 30 -10.54 -8.23 -20.27
N ALA A 31 -10.17 -7.44 -19.26
CA ALA A 31 -9.30 -6.28 -19.44
C ALA A 31 -7.86 -6.70 -19.76
N ALA A 32 -7.31 -7.68 -19.05
CA ALA A 32 -6.00 -8.26 -19.31
C ALA A 32 -5.91 -8.83 -20.74
N ALA A 33 -6.95 -9.53 -21.20
CA ALA A 33 -7.01 -10.05 -22.56
C ALA A 33 -7.01 -8.92 -23.61
N ARG A 34 -7.73 -7.82 -23.37
CA ARG A 34 -7.66 -6.66 -24.28
C ARG A 34 -6.29 -6.01 -24.29
N ILE A 35 -5.64 -5.86 -23.13
CA ILE A 35 -4.28 -5.32 -23.01
C ILE A 35 -3.29 -6.22 -23.78
N ALA A 36 -3.48 -7.53 -23.75
CA ALA A 36 -2.70 -8.50 -24.52
C ALA A 36 -2.99 -8.51 -26.04
N GLY A 37 -3.93 -7.68 -26.51
CA GLY A 37 -4.27 -7.52 -27.92
C GLY A 37 -5.32 -8.51 -28.43
N TYR A 38 -6.09 -9.17 -27.57
CA TYR A 38 -7.24 -9.97 -27.98
C TYR A 38 -8.45 -9.08 -28.30
N GLY A 39 -9.25 -9.50 -29.28
CA GLY A 39 -10.44 -8.76 -29.71
C GLY A 39 -11.50 -8.62 -28.61
N PRO A 40 -12.21 -7.48 -28.55
CA PRO A 40 -13.11 -7.15 -27.43
C PRO A 40 -14.30 -8.11 -27.30
N ALA A 41 -14.88 -8.55 -28.42
CA ALA A 41 -16.06 -9.42 -28.44
C ALA A 41 -15.82 -10.81 -27.83
N GLY A 42 -14.56 -11.27 -27.75
CA GLY A 42 -14.19 -12.58 -27.21
C GLY A 42 -13.26 -12.52 -25.99
N ALA A 43 -12.95 -11.33 -25.47
CA ALA A 43 -11.90 -11.15 -24.47
C ALA A 43 -12.14 -11.95 -23.18
N ALA A 44 -13.38 -12.02 -22.69
CA ALA A 44 -13.72 -12.78 -21.49
C ALA A 44 -13.53 -14.30 -21.69
N SER A 45 -13.99 -14.83 -22.82
CA SER A 45 -13.81 -16.25 -23.16
C SER A 45 -12.33 -16.59 -23.31
N ARG A 46 -11.56 -15.76 -24.02
CA ARG A 46 -10.11 -15.93 -24.15
C ARG A 46 -9.39 -15.85 -22.81
N ALA A 47 -9.80 -14.96 -21.92
CA ALA A 47 -9.24 -14.89 -20.58
C ALA A 47 -9.48 -16.19 -19.80
N SER A 48 -10.70 -16.74 -19.85
CA SER A 48 -11.02 -18.02 -19.20
C SER A 48 -10.16 -19.16 -19.76
N GLU A 49 -10.00 -19.25 -21.08
CA GLU A 49 -9.14 -20.26 -21.70
C GLU A 49 -7.67 -20.10 -21.28
N LEU A 50 -7.16 -18.87 -21.24
CA LEU A 50 -5.77 -18.59 -20.84
C LEU A 50 -5.53 -18.95 -19.38
N LEU A 51 -6.46 -18.68 -18.48
CA LEU A 51 -6.33 -19.03 -17.06
C LEU A 51 -6.30 -20.54 -16.81
N CYS A 52 -6.87 -21.35 -17.72
CA CYS A 52 -6.79 -22.81 -17.65
C CYS A 52 -5.51 -23.40 -18.24
N ARG A 53 -4.66 -22.59 -18.88
CA ARG A 53 -3.41 -23.08 -19.47
C ARG A 53 -2.32 -23.20 -18.41
N PRO A 54 -1.66 -24.37 -18.29
CA PRO A 54 -0.60 -24.58 -17.30
C PRO A 54 0.49 -23.52 -17.36
N GLU A 55 0.96 -23.17 -18.55
CA GLU A 55 2.05 -22.19 -18.71
C GLU A 55 1.67 -20.77 -18.25
N VAL A 56 0.39 -20.41 -18.32
CA VAL A 56 -0.10 -19.11 -17.83
C VAL A 56 -0.30 -19.16 -16.32
N ALA A 57 -0.81 -20.28 -15.80
CA ALA A 57 -0.99 -20.49 -14.37
C ALA A 57 0.35 -20.47 -13.62
N ASP A 58 1.36 -21.16 -14.15
CA ASP A 58 2.72 -21.17 -13.60
C ASP A 58 3.30 -19.76 -13.58
N ARG A 59 3.14 -19.01 -14.68
CA ARG A 59 3.62 -17.62 -14.74
C ARG A 59 2.90 -16.69 -13.77
N LEU A 60 1.60 -16.88 -13.55
CA LEU A 60 0.86 -16.13 -12.54
C LEU A 60 1.33 -16.45 -11.12
N ALA A 61 1.70 -17.70 -10.84
CA ALA A 61 2.27 -18.10 -9.56
C ALA A 61 3.64 -17.43 -9.34
N GLU A 62 4.50 -17.40 -10.36
CA GLU A 62 5.78 -16.68 -10.33
C GLU A 62 5.58 -15.19 -10.03
N LEU A 63 4.71 -14.52 -10.80
CA LEU A 63 4.40 -13.10 -10.61
C LEU A 63 3.83 -12.82 -9.21
N SER A 64 3.01 -13.72 -8.67
CA SER A 64 2.48 -13.60 -7.31
C SER A 64 3.58 -13.74 -6.26
N ALA A 65 4.54 -14.64 -6.48
CA ALA A 65 5.70 -14.79 -5.60
C ALA A 65 6.64 -13.58 -5.67
N GLU A 66 6.91 -13.05 -6.87
CA GLU A 66 7.69 -11.81 -7.08
C GLU A 66 7.04 -10.63 -6.33
N GLN A 67 5.72 -10.45 -6.48
CA GLN A 67 4.98 -9.40 -5.77
C GLN A 67 4.97 -9.62 -4.25
N GLY A 68 4.84 -10.87 -3.81
CA GLY A 68 4.91 -11.24 -2.39
C GLY A 68 6.26 -10.90 -1.78
N ALA A 69 7.36 -11.21 -2.48
CA ALA A 69 8.71 -10.87 -2.06
C ALA A 69 8.92 -9.35 -1.99
N ALA A 70 8.52 -8.61 -3.02
CA ALA A 70 8.58 -7.15 -3.03
C ALA A 70 7.76 -6.51 -1.89
N ARG A 71 6.58 -7.08 -1.59
CA ARG A 71 5.76 -6.64 -0.46
C ARG A 71 6.41 -6.93 0.88
N ALA A 72 7.07 -8.08 1.03
CA ALA A 72 7.79 -8.44 2.26
C ALA A 72 8.98 -7.49 2.49
N GLU A 73 9.77 -7.19 1.46
CA GLU A 73 10.87 -6.23 1.53
C GLU A 73 10.37 -4.83 1.91
N ALA A 74 9.29 -4.37 1.28
CA ALA A 74 8.69 -3.08 1.62
C ALA A 74 8.17 -3.04 3.07
N ALA A 75 7.58 -4.13 3.56
CA ALA A 75 7.12 -4.25 4.94
C ALA A 75 8.30 -4.18 5.92
N GLU A 76 9.39 -4.92 5.68
CA GLU A 76 10.60 -4.89 6.50
C GLU A 76 11.20 -3.47 6.56
N ALA A 77 11.29 -2.78 5.42
CA ALA A 77 11.79 -1.41 5.36
C ALA A 77 10.92 -0.42 6.16
N LEU A 78 9.60 -0.64 6.23
CA LEU A 78 8.71 0.17 7.06
C LEU A 78 8.86 -0.16 8.55
N LEU A 79 8.96 -1.44 8.91
CA LEU A 79 9.17 -1.88 10.29
C LEU A 79 10.47 -1.32 10.87
N ALA A 80 11.57 -1.36 10.09
CA ALA A 80 12.85 -0.79 10.49
C ALA A 80 12.78 0.72 10.78
N LYS A 81 11.90 1.46 10.10
CA LYS A 81 11.68 2.90 10.36
C LYS A 81 10.89 3.15 11.64
N LEU A 82 10.11 2.18 12.11
CA LEU A 82 9.29 2.30 13.33
C LEU A 82 10.06 1.93 14.59
N GLU A 83 11.08 1.08 14.49
CA GLU A 83 11.87 0.64 15.64
C GLU A 83 12.40 1.80 16.51
N PRO A 84 13.01 2.86 15.94
CA PRO A 84 13.51 3.97 16.76
C PRO A 84 12.40 4.77 17.46
N VAL A 85 11.16 4.73 16.94
CA VAL A 85 10.01 5.38 17.56
C VAL A 85 9.50 4.54 18.74
N TYR A 86 9.48 3.22 18.56
CA TYR A 86 9.16 2.27 19.63
C TYR A 86 10.14 2.40 20.80
N GLU A 87 11.45 2.39 20.53
CA GLU A 87 12.51 2.55 21.54
C GLU A 87 12.36 3.85 22.33
N LYS A 88 12.18 4.99 21.65
CA LYS A 88 11.96 6.29 22.30
C LYS A 88 10.69 6.32 23.16
N GLY A 89 9.62 5.67 22.71
CA GLY A 89 8.39 5.53 23.49
C GLY A 89 8.62 4.76 24.79
N LEU A 90 9.38 3.65 24.72
CA LEU A 90 9.77 2.89 25.90
C LEU A 90 10.64 3.72 26.86
N GLU A 91 11.64 4.42 26.36
CA GLU A 91 12.53 5.29 27.15
C GLU A 91 11.76 6.41 27.85
N ALA A 92 10.77 7.00 27.19
CA ALA A 92 9.93 8.06 27.75
C ALA A 92 8.81 7.56 28.67
N GLY A 93 8.56 6.25 28.72
CA GLY A 93 7.41 5.67 29.42
C GLY A 93 6.06 6.00 28.75
N ASP A 94 6.07 6.43 27.49
CA ASP A 94 4.88 6.79 26.73
C ASP A 94 4.20 5.52 26.20
N THR A 95 3.31 4.98 27.03
CA THR A 95 2.59 3.73 26.74
C THR A 95 1.67 3.88 25.52
N ASP A 96 1.11 5.06 25.29
CA ASP A 96 0.20 5.30 24.16
C ASP A 96 0.98 5.29 22.83
N ALA A 97 2.15 5.94 22.78
CA ALA A 97 3.02 5.90 21.61
C ALA A 97 3.48 4.46 21.29
N VAL A 98 3.85 3.68 22.31
CA VAL A 98 4.27 2.28 22.15
C VAL A 98 3.13 1.44 21.56
N LEU A 99 1.90 1.55 22.10
CA LEU A 99 0.74 0.82 21.59
C LEU A 99 0.43 1.19 20.13
N GLN A 100 0.56 2.47 19.78
CA GLN A 100 0.32 2.93 18.42
C GLN A 100 1.35 2.35 17.42
N VAL A 101 2.63 2.27 17.80
CA VAL A 101 3.66 1.66 16.95
C VAL A 101 3.40 0.17 16.75
N VAL A 102 3.07 -0.56 17.81
CA VAL A 102 2.75 -1.99 17.74
C VAL A 102 1.53 -2.24 16.84
N GLU A 103 0.49 -1.40 16.93
CA GLU A 103 -0.67 -1.48 16.06
C GLU A 103 -0.28 -1.28 14.58
N LEU A 104 0.58 -0.30 14.29
CA LEU A 104 1.03 -0.01 12.94
C LEU A 104 1.89 -1.14 12.37
N GLN A 105 2.79 -1.71 13.17
CA GLN A 105 3.58 -2.90 12.80
C GLN A 105 2.65 -4.09 12.47
N ALA A 106 1.62 -4.33 13.29
CA ALA A 106 0.64 -5.40 13.04
C ALA A 106 -0.17 -5.17 11.75
N ARG A 107 -0.53 -3.90 11.44
CA ARG A 107 -1.21 -3.55 10.17
C ARG A 107 -0.30 -3.78 8.96
N ILE A 108 0.97 -3.39 9.04
CA ILE A 108 1.96 -3.60 7.96
C ILE A 108 2.11 -5.10 7.66
N MET A 109 2.17 -5.93 8.70
CA MET A 109 2.26 -7.39 8.58
C MET A 109 0.96 -8.07 8.13
N GLY A 110 -0.16 -7.33 8.01
CA GLY A 110 -1.46 -7.89 7.66
C GLY A 110 -2.08 -8.76 8.76
N LEU A 111 -1.58 -8.68 10.00
CA LEU A 111 -2.12 -9.40 11.15
C LEU A 111 -3.48 -8.83 11.58
N VAL A 112 -3.76 -7.57 11.21
CA VAL A 112 -5.03 -6.89 11.46
C VAL A 112 -5.52 -6.19 10.19
N HIS A 113 -6.80 -6.38 9.85
CA HIS A 113 -7.47 -5.75 8.71
C HIS A 113 -8.57 -4.81 9.20
N GLY A 114 -8.55 -3.53 8.79
CA GLY A 114 -9.69 -2.59 8.94
C GLY A 114 -9.55 -1.47 9.98
N GLY A 115 -9.61 -0.22 9.51
CA GLY A 115 -10.78 0.66 9.65
C GLY A 115 -10.97 1.50 10.91
N ALA A 116 -10.75 0.95 12.10
CA ALA A 116 -10.82 1.71 13.34
C ALA A 116 -9.40 1.85 13.87
N THR A 117 -8.88 3.08 13.93
CA THR A 117 -7.77 3.36 14.84
C THR A 117 -8.17 2.77 16.20
N ILE A 118 -7.32 1.96 16.82
CA ILE A 118 -7.48 1.72 18.24
C ILE A 118 -7.15 3.08 18.85
N ARG A 119 -8.18 3.94 19.00
CA ARG A 119 -7.98 5.21 19.69
C ARG A 119 -7.47 4.84 21.07
N PRO A 120 -6.28 5.33 21.49
CA PRO A 120 -5.95 5.27 22.89
C PRO A 120 -7.11 5.92 23.63
N ARG A 121 -7.66 5.19 24.61
CA ARG A 121 -8.70 5.70 25.48
C ARG A 121 -8.05 6.78 26.34
N ALA A 122 -7.96 8.00 25.81
CA ALA A 122 -7.60 9.15 26.60
C ALA A 122 -8.62 9.28 27.74
N LEU A 123 -8.07 9.28 28.96
CA LEU A 123 -8.68 9.24 30.27
C LEU A 123 -9.99 10.03 30.41
N ALA A 124 -11.07 9.31 30.77
CA ALA A 124 -11.97 9.83 31.79
C ALA A 124 -11.33 9.54 33.15
N SER A 125 -10.44 10.42 33.63
CA SER A 125 -10.19 10.58 35.07
C SER A 125 -9.41 11.84 35.40
N ALA A 126 -10.08 12.73 36.14
CA ALA A 126 -9.52 13.62 37.16
C ALA A 126 -8.58 14.76 36.74
N ALA A 127 -9.18 15.85 36.27
CA ALA A 127 -8.79 17.21 36.68
C ALA A 127 -10.06 18.05 36.84
N ALA A 128 -10.81 17.78 37.92
CA ALA A 128 -11.30 18.91 38.70
C ALA A 128 -10.03 19.67 39.11
N HIS A 129 -9.85 20.90 38.61
CA HIS A 129 -9.21 22.07 39.22
C HIS A 129 -8.84 23.09 38.13
N GLY A 130 -9.60 24.18 38.04
CA GLY A 130 -9.13 25.50 37.58
C GLY A 130 -9.21 25.79 36.08
N SER A 131 -10.08 26.74 35.72
CA SER A 131 -10.11 27.41 34.42
C SER A 131 -8.83 28.21 34.16
N VAL A 132 -8.22 28.12 32.97
CA VAL A 132 -7.47 29.23 32.35
C VAL A 132 -7.62 29.20 30.82
N ALA A 133 -7.77 30.41 30.28
CA ALA A 133 -8.05 30.90 28.93
C ALA A 133 -7.50 30.16 27.70
N VAL A 134 -8.29 30.24 26.62
CA VAL A 134 -7.91 30.03 25.22
C VAL A 134 -7.09 31.23 24.74
N PRO A 135 -5.85 31.06 24.23
CA PRO A 135 -5.21 32.07 23.41
C PRO A 135 -5.58 31.87 21.93
N GLU A 136 -6.51 32.68 21.44
CA GLU A 136 -6.70 32.94 20.01
C GLU A 136 -5.56 33.83 19.50
N SER A 137 -4.42 33.28 19.09
CA SER A 137 -3.47 34.04 18.24
C SER A 137 -2.39 33.24 17.52
N GLY A 138 -2.31 31.91 17.63
CA GLY A 138 -1.19 31.15 17.03
C GLY A 138 -1.25 30.99 15.50
N HIS A 139 -2.39 31.27 14.87
CA HIS A 139 -2.56 31.06 13.42
C HIS A 139 -1.98 32.21 12.58
N GLU A 140 -2.09 33.45 13.06
CA GLU A 140 -1.58 34.64 12.36
C GLU A 140 -0.04 34.68 12.34
N ASP A 141 0.62 34.30 13.45
CA ASP A 141 2.08 34.25 13.58
C ASP A 141 2.73 33.21 12.64
N PHE A 142 2.03 32.09 12.40
CA PHE A 142 2.48 31.06 11.46
C PHE A 142 2.41 31.52 10.01
N LEU A 143 1.42 32.35 9.66
CA LEU A 143 1.24 32.87 8.30
C LEU A 143 2.22 34.01 7.98
N ASP A 144 2.56 34.84 8.97
CA ASP A 144 3.56 35.90 8.82
C ASP A 144 4.99 35.30 8.66
N SER A 145 5.29 34.22 9.38
CA SER A 145 6.55 33.47 9.26
C SER A 145 6.75 32.80 7.88
N LEU A 146 5.69 32.61 7.09
CA LEU A 146 5.75 31.97 5.78
C LEU A 146 5.87 32.97 4.62
N GLY A 147 5.83 34.28 4.88
CA GLY A 147 5.95 35.31 3.85
C GLY A 147 4.87 35.22 2.76
N LEU A 148 3.68 34.71 3.10
CA LEU A 148 2.56 34.53 2.17
C LEU A 148 1.48 35.61 2.30
N ALA A 149 1.73 36.68 3.05
CA ALA A 149 0.94 37.89 2.96
C ALA A 149 1.35 38.66 1.69
N GLU A 150 0.47 38.60 0.68
CA GLU A 150 0.23 39.57 -0.40
C GLU A 150 0.17 38.92 -1.79
N ASN A 151 -1.06 38.66 -2.24
CA ASN A 151 -1.55 39.25 -3.48
C ASN A 151 -3.08 39.28 -3.44
N GLY A 152 -3.60 40.51 -3.34
CA GLY A 152 -5.01 40.81 -3.24
C GLY A 152 -5.81 40.30 -4.43
N ILE A 153 -6.98 39.75 -4.12
CA ILE A 153 -8.09 39.65 -5.04
C ILE A 153 -8.95 40.89 -4.79
N ASP A 154 -8.72 41.96 -5.56
CA ASP A 154 -9.80 42.89 -5.91
C ASP A 154 -10.38 42.32 -7.22
N GLY A 155 -11.63 41.88 -7.31
CA GLY A 155 -12.81 42.55 -6.78
C GLY A 155 -13.52 43.19 -7.97
N ASP A 156 -14.26 42.37 -8.72
CA ASP A 156 -15.13 42.75 -9.82
C ASP A 156 -16.17 43.79 -9.35
N GLN A 157 -16.35 44.87 -10.11
CA GLN A 157 -17.56 45.70 -10.15
C GLN A 157 -17.98 45.91 -11.59
#